data_AF-A0AAD4LCX1-F1
#
_entry.id   AF-A0AAD4LCX1-F1
#
_cell.length_a   1.000
_cell.length_b   1.000
_cell.length_c   1.000
_cell.angle_alpha   90.00
_cell.angle_beta   90.00
_cell.angle_gamma   90.00
#
_symmetry.space_group_name_H-M   'P 1'
#
loop_
_entity.id
_entity.type
_entity.pdbx_description
1 polymer ?
#
loop_
_entity_poly.entity_id
_entity_poly.type
_entity_poly.pdbx_seq_one_letter_code
_entity_poly.pdbx_strand_id
1 'polypeptide(L)'
;MDTITYRAYSGEHELPHIISLVQSELSEPYVVYTYRYFLHQWPHLSFLAYAHGVPHPVGVIVCKQSPHRDRYLRGYIAMLSVDKGYRKRGIASALVRHSISVMQASGAQEIALETEFDNAPALALYTSLGFVPEKRLHRFYLNGKDAFRLVLPLAPHTRLSSPPSSASSSASSLLPASSADGSAPDDEYDDSSDDYAEDTAKLVRLRRRVAALRGCRMITVWPADEDDRVSGR
;
A
#
# COMPACT_ATOMS: atom_id res chain seq x y z
N MET A 1 5.77 5.36 -31.68
CA MET A 1 5.23 5.01 -30.35
C MET A 1 6.38 5.11 -29.39
N ASP A 2 6.27 5.91 -28.34
CA ASP A 2 7.36 6.03 -27.35
C ASP A 2 7.46 4.71 -26.60
N THR A 3 8.60 4.02 -26.74
CA THR A 3 8.87 2.78 -26.02
C THR A 3 8.90 3.07 -24.53
N ILE A 4 8.04 2.41 -23.76
CA ILE A 4 8.01 2.49 -22.29
C ILE A 4 8.68 1.24 -21.72
N THR A 5 9.66 1.47 -20.84
CA THR A 5 10.35 0.41 -20.09
C THR A 5 9.86 0.43 -18.65
N TYR A 6 9.59 -0.74 -18.09
CA TYR A 6 9.15 -0.90 -16.70
C TYR A 6 10.29 -1.53 -15.88
N ARG A 7 10.61 -0.96 -14.73
CA ARG A 7 11.60 -1.51 -13.80
C ARG A 7 11.08 -1.52 -12.37
N ALA A 8 11.53 -2.48 -11.58
CA ALA A 8 11.30 -2.45 -10.14
C ALA A 8 12.05 -1.26 -9.51
N TYR A 9 11.54 -0.76 -8.39
CA TYR A 9 12.23 0.23 -7.58
C TYR A 9 13.60 -0.30 -7.14
N SER A 10 14.61 0.55 -7.26
CA SER A 10 16.02 0.19 -7.12
C SER A 10 16.73 0.91 -5.97
N GLY A 11 16.14 1.97 -5.41
CA GLY A 11 16.65 2.56 -4.17
C GLY A 11 16.34 4.04 -3.99
N GLU A 12 16.88 4.60 -2.91
CA GLU A 12 16.54 5.94 -2.39
C GLU A 12 16.74 7.08 -3.40
N HIS A 13 17.65 6.90 -4.37
CA HIS A 13 17.91 7.88 -5.43
C HIS A 13 16.69 8.16 -6.32
N GLU A 14 15.73 7.22 -6.41
CA GLU A 14 14.50 7.41 -7.19
C GLU A 14 13.39 8.11 -6.39
N LEU A 15 13.54 8.21 -5.07
CA LEU A 15 12.51 8.73 -4.18
C LEU A 15 12.08 10.17 -4.53
N PRO A 16 12.98 11.12 -4.85
CA PRO A 16 12.56 12.47 -5.25
C PRO A 16 11.65 12.48 -6.49
N HIS A 17 11.90 11.59 -7.44
CA HIS A 17 11.08 11.46 -8.65
C HIS A 17 9.71 10.84 -8.37
N ILE A 18 9.67 9.84 -7.48
CA ILE A 18 8.40 9.24 -7.02
C ILE A 18 7.54 10.28 -6.32
N ILE A 19 8.14 11.05 -5.39
CA ILE A 19 7.43 12.10 -4.65
C ILE A 19 6.88 13.14 -5.63
N SER A 20 7.68 13.57 -6.62
CA SER A 20 7.24 14.55 -7.63
C SER A 20 6.06 14.05 -8.47
N LEU A 21 6.10 12.79 -8.94
CA LEU A 21 4.99 12.17 -9.68
C LEU A 21 3.72 12.01 -8.83
N VAL A 22 3.87 11.65 -7.56
CA VAL A 22 2.72 11.43 -6.68
C VAL A 22 2.07 12.75 -6.27
N GLN A 23 2.87 13.76 -5.91
CA GLN A 23 2.36 15.07 -5.48
C GLN A 23 1.70 15.87 -6.61
N SER A 24 2.11 15.65 -7.86
CA SER A 24 1.50 16.34 -9.01
C SER A 24 0.12 15.80 -9.38
N GLU A 25 -0.21 14.57 -8.96
CA GLU A 25 -1.40 13.87 -9.45
C GLU A 25 -2.36 13.36 -8.37
N LEU A 26 -1.89 13.06 -7.16
CA LEU A 26 -2.76 12.61 -6.07
C LEU A 26 -3.22 13.79 -5.21
N SER A 27 -4.47 13.73 -4.75
CA SER A 27 -5.12 14.76 -3.95
C SER A 27 -4.61 14.83 -2.51
N GLU A 28 -3.99 13.77 -2.00
CA GLU A 28 -3.48 13.71 -0.64
C GLU A 28 -1.96 13.89 -0.55
N PRO A 29 -1.47 14.82 0.28
CA PRO A 29 -0.04 14.96 0.52
C PRO A 29 0.44 13.82 1.44
N TYR A 30 1.48 13.11 0.99
CA TYR A 30 2.19 12.12 1.81
C TYR A 30 3.48 12.71 2.37
N VAL A 31 3.73 12.46 3.66
CA VAL A 31 5.04 12.73 4.28
C VAL A 31 6.07 11.71 3.80
N VAL A 32 7.33 12.11 3.68
CA VAL A 32 8.44 11.28 3.17
C VAL A 32 8.53 9.89 3.83
N TYR A 33 8.24 9.80 5.13
CA TYR A 33 8.23 8.54 5.88
C TYR A 33 7.24 7.51 5.34
N THR A 34 6.13 7.97 4.75
CA THR A 34 5.14 7.07 4.15
C THR A 34 5.75 6.34 2.95
N TYR A 35 6.43 7.07 2.07
CA TYR A 35 7.09 6.47 0.91
C TYR A 35 8.17 5.47 1.34
N ARG A 36 9.04 5.88 2.28
CA ARG A 36 10.11 5.01 2.80
C ARG A 36 9.57 3.74 3.43
N TYR A 37 8.50 3.82 4.21
CA TYR A 37 7.85 2.65 4.78
C TYR A 37 7.50 1.60 3.70
N PHE A 38 6.84 2.01 2.62
CA PHE A 38 6.50 1.08 1.53
C PHE A 38 7.74 0.61 0.76
N LEU A 39 8.60 1.54 0.37
CA LEU A 39 9.71 1.28 -0.55
C LEU A 39 10.86 0.51 0.11
N HIS A 40 11.03 0.61 1.43
CA HIS A 40 12.04 -0.17 2.15
C HIS A 40 11.54 -1.59 2.47
N GLN A 41 10.26 -1.76 2.78
CA GLN A 41 9.71 -3.07 3.13
C GLN A 41 9.31 -3.91 1.91
N TRP A 42 8.80 -3.27 0.85
CA TRP A 42 8.35 -3.94 -0.38
C TRP A 42 8.91 -3.29 -1.66
N PRO A 43 10.25 -3.14 -1.78
CA PRO A 43 10.85 -2.58 -2.99
C PRO A 43 10.47 -3.36 -4.25
N HIS A 44 10.38 -4.69 -4.12
CA HIS A 44 10.06 -5.61 -5.22
C HIS A 44 8.60 -5.57 -5.71
N LEU A 45 7.69 -4.93 -4.96
CA LEU A 45 6.29 -4.76 -5.36
C LEU A 45 6.02 -3.40 -6.04
N SER A 46 7.00 -2.51 -6.01
CA SER A 46 6.89 -1.15 -6.53
C SER A 46 7.62 -1.04 -7.87
N PHE A 47 6.98 -0.43 -8.86
CA PHE A 47 7.50 -0.34 -10.23
C PHE A 47 7.45 1.09 -10.75
N LEU A 48 8.38 1.38 -11.64
CA LEU A 48 8.56 2.67 -12.31
C LEU A 48 8.53 2.46 -13.82
N ALA A 49 7.85 3.38 -14.52
CA ALA A 49 7.77 3.42 -15.96
C ALA A 49 8.67 4.54 -16.51
N TYR A 50 9.53 4.21 -17.47
CA TYR A 50 10.45 5.14 -18.13
C TYR A 50 10.09 5.26 -19.60
N ALA A 51 9.91 6.49 -20.07
CA ALA A 51 9.80 6.77 -21.49
C ALA A 51 11.19 6.91 -22.12
N HIS A 52 11.34 6.44 -23.36
CA HIS A 52 12.59 6.60 -24.10
C HIS A 52 13.04 8.06 -24.17
N GLY A 53 14.31 8.33 -23.85
CA GLY A 53 14.89 9.67 -23.85
C GLY A 53 14.52 10.55 -22.64
N VAL A 54 13.68 10.07 -21.72
CA VAL A 54 13.34 10.79 -20.48
C VAL A 54 14.19 10.25 -19.32
N PRO A 55 14.95 11.11 -18.62
CA PRO A 55 15.85 10.66 -17.54
C PRO A 55 15.10 10.24 -16.26
N HIS A 56 13.86 10.69 -16.10
CA HIS A 56 13.03 10.48 -14.91
C HIS A 56 11.86 9.55 -15.23
N PRO A 57 11.32 8.82 -14.25
CA PRO A 57 10.12 8.03 -14.46
C PRO A 57 8.94 8.91 -14.85
N VAL A 58 8.08 8.39 -15.73
CA VAL A 58 6.81 9.00 -16.17
C VAL A 58 5.59 8.33 -15.52
N GLY A 59 5.81 7.27 -14.74
CA GLY A 59 4.77 6.61 -13.96
C GLY A 59 5.37 5.77 -12.83
N VAL A 60 4.57 5.59 -11.78
CA VAL A 60 4.96 4.84 -10.60
C VAL A 60 3.76 4.10 -10.02
N ILE A 61 3.99 2.89 -9.52
CA ILE A 61 3.09 2.17 -8.62
C ILE A 61 3.86 1.79 -7.36
N VAL A 62 3.25 2.02 -6.20
CA VAL A 62 3.78 1.62 -4.89
C VAL A 62 2.79 0.70 -4.22
N CYS A 63 3.27 -0.47 -3.84
CA CYS A 63 2.45 -1.55 -3.28
C CYS A 63 3.04 -2.07 -1.97
N LYS A 64 2.20 -2.79 -1.21
CA LYS A 64 2.64 -3.67 -0.12
C LYS A 64 1.96 -5.02 -0.23
N GLN A 65 2.47 -5.99 0.52
CA GLN A 65 1.81 -7.26 0.76
C GLN A 65 2.01 -7.67 2.22
N SER A 66 0.93 -8.00 2.91
CA SER A 66 0.96 -8.39 4.32
C SER A 66 -0.09 -9.45 4.63
N PRO A 67 0.07 -10.21 5.73
CA PRO A 67 -1.01 -11.01 6.27
C PRO A 67 -2.25 -10.14 6.51
N HIS A 68 -3.42 -10.71 6.26
CA HIS A 68 -4.71 -10.09 6.46
C HIS A 68 -5.59 -11.00 7.32
N ARG A 69 -6.01 -10.47 8.49
CA ARG A 69 -6.81 -11.19 9.50
C ARG A 69 -6.20 -12.54 9.88
N ASP A 70 -4.87 -12.63 9.84
CA ASP A 70 -4.08 -13.85 10.08
C ASP A 70 -4.51 -15.09 9.27
N ARG A 71 -5.25 -14.90 8.16
CA ARG A 71 -5.77 -15.99 7.34
C ARG A 71 -5.05 -16.13 6.01
N TYR A 72 -4.71 -15.02 5.37
CA TYR A 72 -4.11 -15.03 4.04
C TYR A 72 -3.29 -13.80 3.74
N LEU A 73 -2.44 -13.88 2.73
CA LEU A 73 -1.67 -12.73 2.23
C LEU A 73 -2.56 -11.88 1.33
N ARG A 74 -2.62 -10.58 1.63
CA ARG A 74 -3.33 -9.57 0.82
C ARG A 74 -2.33 -8.58 0.26
N GLY A 75 -2.42 -8.34 -1.04
CA GLY A 75 -1.75 -7.25 -1.72
C GLY A 75 -2.51 -5.92 -1.55
N TYR A 76 -1.78 -4.81 -1.57
CA TYR A 76 -2.40 -3.48 -1.47
C TYR A 76 -1.69 -2.48 -2.36
N ILE A 77 -2.46 -1.77 -3.19
CA ILE A 77 -1.96 -0.68 -4.02
C ILE A 77 -2.14 0.63 -3.25
N ALA A 78 -1.02 1.19 -2.79
CA ALA A 78 -1.02 2.40 -1.96
C ALA A 78 -1.03 3.67 -2.81
N MET A 79 -0.24 3.69 -3.88
CA MET A 79 -0.09 4.85 -4.76
C MET A 79 0.06 4.39 -6.21
N LEU A 80 -0.63 5.07 -7.12
CA LEU A 80 -0.47 4.92 -8.56
C LEU A 80 -0.52 6.31 -9.19
N SER A 81 0.53 6.69 -9.91
CA SER A 81 0.58 7.95 -10.65
C SER A 81 1.21 7.75 -12.02
N VAL A 82 0.68 8.47 -13.01
CA VAL A 82 1.23 8.56 -14.37
C VAL A 82 1.16 10.02 -14.79
N ASP A 83 2.29 10.54 -15.27
CA ASP A 83 2.45 11.87 -15.82
C ASP A 83 1.37 12.15 -16.88
N LYS A 84 0.75 13.34 -16.82
CA LYS A 84 -0.37 13.73 -17.70
C LYS A 84 -0.04 13.60 -19.19
N GLY A 85 1.18 13.91 -19.61
CA GLY A 85 1.62 13.82 -21.01
C GLY A 85 1.73 12.37 -21.52
N TYR A 86 1.82 11.41 -20.60
CA TYR A 86 1.97 9.98 -20.89
C TYR A 86 0.71 9.15 -20.61
N ARG A 87 -0.41 9.78 -20.25
CA ARG A 87 -1.70 9.12 -20.03
C ARG A 87 -2.31 8.60 -21.32
N LYS A 88 -3.31 7.71 -21.17
CA LYS A 88 -4.04 7.06 -22.28
C LYS A 88 -3.15 6.20 -23.20
N ARG A 89 -2.00 5.76 -22.68
CA ARG A 89 -1.02 4.88 -23.36
C ARG A 89 -0.90 3.49 -22.72
N GLY A 90 -1.81 3.14 -21.80
CA GLY A 90 -1.80 1.84 -21.10
C GLY A 90 -0.77 1.69 -19.97
N ILE A 91 0.01 2.72 -19.65
CA ILE A 91 1.09 2.67 -18.64
C ILE A 91 0.56 2.28 -17.26
N ALA A 92 -0.51 2.90 -16.79
CA ALA A 92 -1.12 2.58 -15.50
C ALA A 92 -1.58 1.11 -15.44
N SER A 93 -2.22 0.63 -16.51
CA SER A 93 -2.65 -0.77 -16.60
C SER A 93 -1.48 -1.74 -16.60
N ALA A 94 -0.37 -1.40 -17.28
CA ALA A 94 0.84 -2.22 -17.28
C ALA A 94 1.48 -2.28 -15.89
N LEU A 95 1.65 -1.14 -15.22
CA LEU A 95 2.16 -1.07 -13.84
C LEU A 95 1.33 -1.92 -12.87
N VAL A 96 0.00 -1.79 -12.92
CA VAL A 96 -0.89 -2.59 -12.06
C VAL A 96 -0.78 -4.09 -12.37
N ARG A 97 -0.71 -4.48 -13.64
CA ARG A 97 -0.51 -5.90 -14.02
C ARG A 97 0.82 -6.47 -13.53
N HIS A 98 1.91 -5.70 -13.61
CA HIS A 98 3.20 -6.12 -13.06
C HIS A 98 3.11 -6.36 -11.55
N SER A 99 2.54 -5.42 -10.80
CA SER A 99 2.37 -5.58 -9.35
C SER A 99 1.42 -6.73 -9.00
N ILE A 100 0.32 -6.94 -9.75
CA ILE A 100 -0.57 -8.09 -9.56
C ILE A 100 0.20 -9.40 -9.74
N SER A 101 0.96 -9.53 -10.83
CA SER A 101 1.72 -10.74 -11.12
C SER A 101 2.71 -11.09 -10.01
N VAL A 102 3.42 -10.10 -9.47
CA VAL A 102 4.41 -10.34 -8.40
C VAL A 102 3.71 -10.65 -7.07
N MET A 103 2.63 -9.95 -6.72
CA MET A 103 1.88 -10.23 -5.49
C MET A 103 1.24 -11.63 -5.54
N GLN A 104 0.66 -12.01 -6.68
CA GLN A 104 0.05 -13.32 -6.88
C GLN A 104 1.10 -14.45 -6.80
N ALA A 105 2.24 -14.29 -7.48
CA ALA A 105 3.36 -15.25 -7.40
C ALA A 105 3.90 -15.38 -5.96
N SER A 106 3.80 -14.31 -5.17
CA SER A 106 4.17 -14.26 -3.76
C SER A 106 3.05 -14.77 -2.83
N GLY A 107 1.99 -15.37 -3.37
CA GLY A 107 0.92 -16.03 -2.61
C GLY A 107 -0.21 -15.12 -2.14
N ALA A 108 -0.32 -13.89 -2.68
CA ALA A 108 -1.49 -13.06 -2.40
C ALA A 108 -2.77 -13.74 -2.92
N GLN A 109 -3.80 -13.80 -2.07
CA GLN A 109 -5.12 -14.34 -2.45
C GLN A 109 -6.06 -13.25 -2.95
N GLU A 110 -5.75 -11.99 -2.69
CA GLU A 110 -6.46 -10.85 -3.26
C GLU A 110 -5.61 -9.58 -3.17
N ILE A 111 -6.03 -8.55 -3.91
CA ILE A 111 -5.41 -7.23 -3.90
C ILE A 111 -6.49 -6.17 -3.64
N ALA A 112 -6.23 -5.24 -2.73
CA ALA A 112 -7.15 -4.16 -2.39
C ALA A 112 -6.56 -2.77 -2.68
N LEU A 113 -7.45 -1.79 -2.87
CA LEU A 113 -7.11 -0.36 -2.95
C LEU A 113 -8.32 0.50 -2.63
N GLU A 114 -8.07 1.78 -2.35
CA GLU A 114 -9.10 2.81 -2.24
C GLU A 114 -8.93 3.89 -3.32
N THR A 115 -10.05 4.37 -3.86
CA THR A 115 -10.08 5.50 -4.79
C THR A 115 -11.26 6.42 -4.49
N GLU A 116 -11.14 7.72 -4.80
CA GLU A 116 -12.25 8.68 -4.65
C GLU A 116 -13.47 8.20 -5.42
N PHE A 117 -14.66 8.34 -4.81
CA PHE A 117 -15.90 7.82 -5.40
C PHE A 117 -16.23 8.43 -6.78
N ASP A 118 -15.71 9.63 -7.05
CA ASP A 118 -15.90 10.40 -8.29
C ASP A 118 -14.69 10.31 -9.25
N ASN A 119 -13.67 9.50 -8.94
CA ASN A 119 -12.52 9.28 -9.83
C ASN A 119 -12.85 8.29 -10.95
N ALA A 120 -13.68 8.73 -11.91
CA ALA A 120 -14.12 7.92 -13.04
C ALA A 120 -12.96 7.26 -13.83
N PRO A 121 -11.82 7.94 -14.11
CA PRO A 121 -10.68 7.30 -14.77
C PRO A 121 -10.08 6.14 -13.99
N ALA A 122 -9.92 6.27 -12.67
CA ALA A 122 -9.39 5.19 -11.83
C ALA A 122 -10.38 4.03 -11.72
N LEU A 123 -11.67 4.33 -11.54
CA LEU A 123 -12.72 3.31 -11.49
C LEU A 123 -12.77 2.49 -12.80
N ALA A 124 -12.70 3.16 -13.96
CA ALA A 124 -12.66 2.49 -15.26
C ALA A 124 -11.39 1.63 -15.42
N LEU A 125 -10.23 2.16 -15.03
CA LEU A 125 -8.96 1.42 -15.04
C LEU A 125 -9.05 0.14 -14.22
N TYR A 126 -9.41 0.24 -12.94
CA TYR A 126 -9.40 -0.91 -12.04
C TYR A 126 -10.48 -1.94 -12.40
N THR A 127 -11.68 -1.48 -12.79
CA THR A 127 -12.74 -2.39 -13.26
C THR A 127 -12.30 -3.16 -14.50
N SER A 128 -11.61 -2.51 -15.45
CA SER A 128 -11.08 -3.20 -16.65
C SER A 128 -10.00 -4.26 -16.34
N LEU A 129 -9.41 -4.21 -15.14
CA LEU A 129 -8.43 -5.16 -14.64
C LEU A 129 -9.05 -6.23 -13.72
N GLY A 130 -10.38 -6.23 -13.57
CA GLY A 130 -11.11 -7.23 -12.79
C GLY A 130 -11.33 -6.87 -11.32
N PHE A 131 -10.97 -5.65 -10.89
CA PHE A 131 -11.33 -5.20 -9.55
C PHE A 131 -12.84 -4.95 -9.45
N VAL A 132 -13.41 -5.32 -8.32
CA VAL A 132 -14.82 -5.12 -8.00
C VAL A 132 -14.97 -4.24 -6.74
N PRO A 133 -16.02 -3.40 -6.64
CA PRO A 133 -16.29 -2.67 -5.42
C PRO A 133 -16.65 -3.60 -4.26
N GLU A 134 -15.93 -3.49 -3.15
CA GLU A 134 -16.23 -4.23 -1.91
C GLU A 134 -17.16 -3.40 -1.00
N LYS A 135 -16.82 -2.12 -0.80
CA LYS A 135 -17.61 -1.21 0.05
C LYS A 135 -17.34 0.25 -0.25
N ARG A 136 -18.27 1.10 0.16
CA ARG A 136 -18.12 2.57 0.19
C ARG A 136 -17.67 3.01 1.59
N LEU A 137 -16.66 3.87 1.64
CA LEU A 137 -16.08 4.43 2.85
C LEU A 137 -16.49 5.91 2.95
N HIS A 138 -17.32 6.25 3.93
CA HIS A 138 -17.82 7.61 4.08
C HIS A 138 -16.78 8.57 4.62
N ARG A 139 -16.65 9.74 3.99
CA ARG A 139 -15.72 10.82 4.36
C ARG A 139 -14.31 10.27 4.62
N PHE A 140 -13.82 9.44 3.70
CA PHE A 140 -12.55 8.73 3.85
C PHE A 140 -11.37 9.69 3.70
N TYR A 141 -11.37 10.48 2.63
CA TYR A 141 -10.32 11.43 2.28
C TYR A 141 -10.37 12.69 3.16
N LEU A 142 -9.23 13.38 3.30
CA LEU A 142 -9.11 14.61 4.11
C LEU A 142 -10.04 15.75 3.63
N ASN A 143 -10.36 15.78 2.35
CA ASN A 143 -11.31 16.71 1.75
C ASN A 143 -12.79 16.37 2.06
N GLY A 144 -13.05 15.31 2.83
CA GLY A 144 -14.39 14.85 3.19
C GLY A 144 -15.08 14.00 2.13
N LYS A 145 -14.43 13.71 0.99
CA LYS A 145 -14.98 12.82 -0.03
C LYS A 145 -15.03 11.37 0.43
N ASP A 146 -16.01 10.65 -0.08
CA ASP A 146 -16.10 9.21 0.06
C ASP A 146 -15.05 8.49 -0.81
N ALA A 147 -14.74 7.27 -0.44
CA ALA A 147 -13.93 6.36 -1.25
C ALA A 147 -14.70 5.08 -1.58
N PHE A 148 -14.39 4.48 -2.72
CA PHE A 148 -14.68 3.06 -2.92
C PHE A 148 -13.44 2.25 -2.56
N ARG A 149 -13.64 1.21 -1.74
CA ARG A 149 -12.66 0.14 -1.63
C ARG A 149 -12.93 -0.88 -2.71
N LEU A 150 -11.94 -1.11 -3.56
CA LEU A 150 -11.99 -2.11 -4.62
C LEU A 150 -11.12 -3.30 -4.25
N VAL A 151 -11.53 -4.49 -4.65
CA VAL A 151 -10.79 -5.74 -4.44
C VAL A 151 -10.70 -6.55 -5.73
N LEU A 152 -9.55 -7.17 -5.95
CA LEU A 152 -9.32 -8.17 -6.99
C LEU A 152 -9.07 -9.52 -6.30
N PRO A 153 -10.04 -10.44 -6.29
CA PRO A 153 -9.80 -11.82 -5.87
C PRO A 153 -8.80 -12.48 -6.82
N LEU A 154 -7.81 -13.16 -6.27
CA LEU A 154 -6.82 -13.91 -7.05
C LEU A 154 -7.09 -15.41 -6.89
N ALA A 155 -7.01 -16.15 -7.99
CA ALA A 155 -7.08 -17.60 -7.92
C ALA A 155 -5.87 -18.11 -7.11
N PRO A 156 -6.08 -19.04 -6.16
CA PRO A 156 -4.97 -19.64 -5.43
C PRO A 156 -4.03 -20.30 -6.43
N HIS A 157 -2.74 -20.00 -6.34
CA HIS A 157 -1.73 -20.73 -7.10
C HIS A 157 -1.81 -22.20 -6.66
N THR A 158 -2.34 -23.05 -7.53
CA THR A 158 -2.11 -24.49 -7.44
C THR A 158 -0.60 -24.65 -7.59
N ARG A 159 0.12 -24.84 -6.48
CA ARG A 159 1.48 -25.35 -6.58
C ARG A 159 1.34 -26.67 -7.31
N LEU A 160 1.79 -26.75 -8.57
CA LEU A 160 2.00 -28.03 -9.22
C LEU A 160 2.93 -28.80 -8.28
N SER A 161 2.37 -29.74 -7.54
CA SER A 161 3.16 -30.67 -6.72
C SER A 161 4.20 -31.26 -7.65
N SER A 162 5.48 -31.09 -7.30
CA SER A 162 6.57 -31.80 -7.95
C SER A 162 6.18 -33.28 -8.09
N PRO A 163 6.45 -33.93 -9.24
CA PRO A 163 6.13 -35.34 -9.40
C PRO A 163 6.83 -36.16 -8.31
N PRO A 164 6.20 -37.24 -7.81
CA PRO A 164 6.84 -38.10 -6.82
C PRO A 164 8.13 -38.67 -7.42
N SER A 165 9.26 -38.40 -6.76
CA SER A 165 10.54 -39.02 -7.12
C SER A 165 10.41 -40.54 -6.97
N SER A 166 10.47 -41.24 -8.09
CA SER A 166 10.51 -42.70 -8.14
C SER A 166 11.89 -43.23 -7.71
N ALA A 167 11.86 -44.25 -6.85
CA ALA A 167 12.93 -45.22 -6.49
C ALA A 167 14.07 -44.70 -5.58
N SER A 168 14.64 -45.46 -4.63
CA SER A 168 14.61 -46.90 -4.35
C SER A 168 14.85 -47.21 -2.86
N SER A 169 14.42 -48.40 -2.47
CA SER A 169 14.58 -49.10 -1.19
C SER A 169 16.02 -49.23 -0.65
N SER A 170 16.15 -49.11 0.67
CA SER A 170 16.83 -50.12 1.51
C SER A 170 16.47 -49.93 2.98
N ALA A 171 16.13 -51.03 3.65
CA ALA A 171 15.51 -51.11 4.96
C ALA A 171 16.51 -51.23 6.13
N SER A 172 15.94 -51.23 7.36
CA SER A 172 16.47 -51.65 8.68
C SER A 172 16.91 -50.49 9.60
N SER A 173 16.46 -50.32 10.86
CA SER A 173 15.93 -51.26 11.88
C SER A 173 15.13 -50.57 13.03
N LEU A 174 14.05 -51.23 13.48
CA LEU A 174 13.30 -51.33 14.77
C LEU A 174 13.60 -50.35 15.97
N LEU A 175 12.64 -49.53 16.46
CA LEU A 175 11.63 -49.65 17.58
C LEU A 175 12.10 -49.13 18.99
N PRO A 176 11.22 -48.80 19.99
CA PRO A 176 9.75 -48.73 20.04
C PRO A 176 9.15 -47.42 20.65
N ALA A 177 7.81 -47.42 20.77
CA ALA A 177 6.90 -46.37 21.22
C ALA A 177 6.88 -46.06 22.73
N SER A 178 6.40 -44.86 23.09
CA SER A 178 5.71 -44.60 24.37
C SER A 178 4.59 -43.57 24.21
N SER A 179 3.46 -43.90 24.83
CA SER A 179 2.16 -43.22 24.92
C SER A 179 2.09 -42.10 25.96
N ALA A 180 1.29 -41.06 25.67
CA ALA A 180 0.47 -40.23 26.59
C ALA A 180 -0.29 -39.24 25.68
N ASP A 181 -1.60 -39.34 25.46
CA ASP A 181 -2.73 -39.05 26.35
C ASP A 181 -2.59 -37.72 27.10
N GLY A 182 -3.50 -36.77 26.83
CA GLY A 182 -3.43 -35.41 27.36
C GLY A 182 -4.32 -34.43 26.61
N SER A 183 -5.58 -34.38 27.05
CA SER A 183 -6.67 -33.49 26.67
C SER A 183 -6.30 -32.00 26.52
N ALA A 184 -7.02 -31.34 25.61
CA ALA A 184 -7.10 -29.90 25.48
C ALA A 184 -7.56 -29.21 26.79
N PRO A 185 -7.23 -27.93 26.95
CA PRO A 185 -8.21 -26.96 27.39
C PRO A 185 -8.47 -25.92 26.30
N ASP A 186 -9.75 -25.63 26.15
CA ASP A 186 -10.31 -24.49 25.45
C ASP A 186 -9.76 -23.19 26.05
N ASP A 187 -8.91 -22.48 25.31
CA ASP A 187 -8.67 -21.05 25.55
C ASP A 187 -9.42 -20.26 24.47
N GLU A 188 -10.61 -19.85 24.89
CA GLU A 188 -11.47 -18.84 24.30
C GLU A 188 -10.67 -17.53 24.17
N TYR A 189 -9.95 -17.35 23.06
CA TYR A 189 -9.28 -16.08 22.76
C TYR A 189 -10.28 -15.09 22.18
N ASP A 190 -10.84 -14.31 23.10
CA ASP A 190 -11.68 -13.15 22.88
C ASP A 190 -10.97 -12.07 22.03
N ASP A 191 -11.59 -11.83 20.89
CA ASP A 191 -11.76 -10.59 20.11
C ASP A 191 -10.92 -9.36 20.50
N SER A 192 -9.93 -8.99 19.67
CA SER A 192 -9.58 -7.59 19.35
C SER A 192 -8.34 -7.47 18.45
N SER A 193 -8.41 -7.97 17.21
CA SER A 193 -7.32 -7.81 16.23
C SER A 193 -7.70 -6.92 15.04
N ASP A 194 -8.44 -5.85 15.32
CA ASP A 194 -8.64 -4.71 14.40
C ASP A 194 -7.39 -3.80 14.32
N ASP A 195 -6.39 -4.02 15.18
CA ASP A 195 -5.41 -3.01 15.60
C ASP A 195 -4.47 -2.48 14.50
N TYR A 196 -4.09 -3.29 13.49
CA TYR A 196 -3.08 -2.87 12.50
C TYR A 196 -3.63 -2.34 11.17
N ALA A 197 -4.86 -2.72 10.81
CA ALA A 197 -5.62 -1.95 9.82
C ALA A 197 -6.11 -0.64 10.46
N GLU A 198 -6.39 -0.68 11.77
CA GLU A 198 -6.48 0.52 12.57
C GLU A 198 -5.20 1.33 12.49
N ASP A 199 -3.98 0.79 12.53
CA ASP A 199 -2.76 1.62 12.51
C ASP A 199 -2.61 2.51 11.27
N THR A 200 -3.01 2.05 10.10
CA THR A 200 -3.05 2.91 8.89
C THR A 200 -4.22 3.89 8.93
N ALA A 201 -5.39 3.47 9.41
CA ALA A 201 -6.52 4.35 9.66
C ALA A 201 -6.26 5.32 10.85
N LYS A 202 -5.38 4.98 11.79
CA LYS A 202 -4.92 5.70 12.98
C LYS A 202 -3.84 6.66 12.54
N LEU A 203 -2.95 6.31 11.63
CA LEU A 203 -2.07 7.27 10.95
C LEU A 203 -2.90 8.30 10.19
N VAL A 204 -3.98 7.89 9.52
CA VAL A 204 -4.94 8.80 8.86
C VAL A 204 -5.79 9.61 9.87
N ARG A 205 -6.21 9.03 11.00
CA ARG A 205 -6.94 9.73 12.09
C ARG A 205 -6.02 10.65 12.92
N LEU A 206 -4.76 10.29 13.12
CA LEU A 206 -3.71 11.08 13.76
C LEU A 206 -3.37 12.27 12.86
N ARG A 207 -3.36 12.09 11.53
CA ARG A 207 -3.33 13.20 10.56
C ARG A 207 -4.53 14.15 10.70
N ARG A 208 -5.75 13.65 10.96
CA ARG A 208 -6.93 14.51 11.25
C ARG A 208 -6.73 15.35 12.53
N ARG A 209 -6.16 14.77 13.59
CA ARG A 209 -5.85 15.49 14.83
C ARG A 209 -4.76 16.56 14.64
N VAL A 210 -3.70 16.25 13.89
CA VAL A 210 -2.61 17.21 13.60
C VAL A 210 -3.06 18.34 12.65
N ALA A 211 -3.93 18.06 11.67
CA ALA A 211 -4.48 19.08 10.79
C ALA A 211 -5.50 19.99 11.50
N ALA A 212 -6.30 19.46 12.43
CA ALA A 212 -7.21 20.25 13.26
C ALA A 212 -6.45 21.20 14.22
N LEU A 213 -5.27 20.80 14.70
CA LEU A 213 -4.41 21.64 15.55
C LEU A 213 -3.75 22.81 14.81
N ARG A 214 -3.68 22.80 13.48
CA ARG A 214 -3.18 23.93 12.68
C ARG A 214 -4.22 25.03 12.45
N GLY A 215 -5.48 24.81 12.88
CA GLY A 215 -6.54 25.82 12.90
C GLY A 215 -6.76 26.48 14.27
N CYS A 216 -6.06 26.01 15.32
CA CYS A 216 -6.08 26.68 16.62
C CYS A 216 -5.19 27.92 16.54
N ARG A 217 -5.79 29.11 16.69
CA ARG A 217 -5.06 30.35 16.97
C ARG A 217 -4.02 30.04 18.04
N MET A 218 -2.74 30.29 17.75
CA MET A 218 -1.73 30.37 18.79
C MET A 218 -2.19 31.44 19.76
N ILE A 219 -2.52 31.04 20.98
CA ILE A 219 -2.59 31.97 22.10
C ILE A 219 -1.13 32.39 22.34
N THR A 220 -0.81 33.63 22.02
CA THR A 220 0.46 34.24 22.38
C THR A 220 0.50 34.31 23.91
N VAL A 221 1.23 33.39 24.54
CA VAL A 221 1.57 33.48 25.96
C VAL A 221 3.00 33.97 26.04
N TRP A 222 3.19 35.28 25.92
CA TRP A 222 4.33 35.95 26.53
C TRP A 222 3.87 37.33 27.02
N PRO A 223 4.08 37.67 28.29
CA PRO A 223 3.74 39.00 28.82
C PRO A 223 4.65 40.04 28.17
N ALA A 224 4.07 41.20 27.86
CA ALA A 224 4.81 42.37 27.41
C ALA A 224 5.68 42.86 28.56
N ASP A 225 7.00 42.76 28.42
CA ASP A 225 7.92 43.50 29.27
C ASP A 225 7.76 45.01 28.95
N GLU A 226 7.39 45.74 29.99
CA GLU A 226 7.52 47.19 30.08
C GLU A 226 9.00 47.57 29.94
N ASP A 227 9.34 48.35 28.91
CA ASP A 227 10.14 49.57 29.03
C ASP A 227 10.48 50.12 27.64
N ASP A 228 9.91 51.30 27.33
CA ASP A 228 10.74 52.41 26.84
C ASP A 228 9.90 53.70 26.86
N ARG A 229 9.96 54.37 28.01
CA ARG A 229 9.70 55.81 28.10
C ARG A 229 10.88 56.55 27.45
N VAL A 230 10.76 56.88 26.18
CA VAL A 230 11.55 57.97 25.60
C VAL A 230 10.77 59.27 25.80
N SER A 231 11.22 60.04 26.79
CA SER A 231 10.83 61.43 27.02
C SER A 231 11.25 62.30 25.83
N GLY A 232 10.29 63.00 25.24
CA GLY A 232 10.50 64.01 24.22
C GLY A 232 9.50 65.14 24.35
N ARG A 233 9.66 65.97 25.38
CA ARG A 233 9.45 67.44 25.43
C ARG A 233 9.46 67.94 26.87
#